data_AF-A0A968BVM0-F1
#
_entry.id   AF-A0A968BVM0-F1
#
_cell.length_a   1.000
_cell.length_b   1.000
_cell.length_c   1.000
_cell.angle_alpha   90.00
_cell.angle_beta   90.00
_cell.angle_gamma   90.00
#
_symmetry.space_group_name_H-M   'P 1'
#
loop_
_entity.id
_entity.type
_entity.pdbx_description
1 polymer ?
#
loop_
_entity_poly.entity_id
_entity_poly.type
_entity_poly.pdbx_seq_one_letter_code
_entity_poly.pdbx_strand_id
1 'polypeptide(L)'
;MPEASGAGAHNANVPGVERAAILLLSLGEDNASEVLKHMGPKEVQKLGTAMATLSNVSRDMVGAVLQDFVTTVQNQTALGIGADDYIRNVLVNALGADKAGGVIDRILLGKNSKGLEQLKWMDPRQIAELIRLEHPQIIA
;
A
#
# COMPACT_ATOMS: atom_id res chain seq x y z
N MET A 1 16.21 8.54 36.65
CA MET A 1 15.16 9.06 35.75
C MET A 1 15.62 8.87 34.32
N PRO A 2 14.80 8.29 33.43
CA PRO A 2 14.87 8.55 32.00
C PRO A 2 13.54 9.11 31.48
N GLU A 3 13.59 10.25 30.79
CA GLU A 3 12.49 10.81 30.02
C GLU A 3 12.25 9.97 28.76
N ALA A 4 11.13 9.27 28.70
CA ALA A 4 10.61 8.68 27.47
C ALA A 4 9.09 8.62 27.56
N SER A 5 8.39 9.63 27.01
CA SER A 5 7.06 9.51 26.39
C SER A 5 6.51 10.92 26.11
N GLY A 6 6.66 11.41 24.89
CA GLY A 6 6.13 12.72 24.49
C GLY A 6 5.80 12.85 22.99
N ALA A 7 6.37 12.02 22.12
CA ALA A 7 6.22 12.18 20.67
C ALA A 7 4.89 11.65 20.08
N GLY A 8 4.03 10.99 20.86
CA GLY A 8 2.81 10.35 20.36
C GLY A 8 1.55 11.23 20.36
N ALA A 9 1.58 12.44 20.95
CA ALA A 9 0.35 13.17 21.30
C ALA A 9 -0.06 14.29 20.34
N HIS A 10 0.72 14.61 19.29
CA HIS A 10 0.40 15.73 18.39
C HIS A 10 -0.28 15.32 17.07
N ASN A 11 -0.36 14.02 16.76
CA ASN A 11 -1.00 13.53 15.53
C ASN A 11 -2.47 13.13 15.68
N ALA A 12 -2.99 13.02 16.91
CA ALA A 12 -4.32 12.46 17.16
C ALA A 12 -5.50 13.35 16.67
N ASN A 13 -5.23 14.60 16.28
CA ASN A 13 -6.29 15.58 16.01
C ASN A 13 -6.29 16.17 14.59
N VAL A 14 -5.36 15.78 13.71
CA VAL A 14 -5.37 16.25 12.31
C VAL A 14 -6.17 15.26 11.46
N PRO A 15 -7.28 15.69 10.82
CA PRO A 15 -8.07 14.83 9.95
C PRO A 15 -7.23 14.19 8.84
N GLY A 16 -7.51 12.93 8.50
CA GLY A 16 -6.71 12.19 7.49
C GLY A 16 -6.61 12.88 6.12
N VAL A 17 -7.64 13.63 5.73
CA VAL A 17 -7.63 14.44 4.51
C VAL A 17 -6.70 15.64 4.61
N GLU A 18 -6.63 16.30 5.75
CA GLU A 18 -5.67 17.39 5.99
C GLU A 18 -4.24 16.85 6.03
N ARG A 19 -4.01 15.69 6.65
CA ARG A 19 -2.72 15.00 6.62
C ARG A 19 -2.27 14.66 5.19
N ALA A 20 -3.19 14.14 4.37
CA ALA A 20 -2.91 13.86 2.96
C ALA A 20 -2.59 15.13 2.17
N ALA A 21 -3.31 16.23 2.42
CA ALA A 21 -3.04 17.51 1.79
C ALA A 21 -1.69 18.09 2.20
N ILE A 22 -1.31 18.04 3.49
CA ILE A 22 0.01 18.46 3.99
C ILE A 22 1.13 17.63 3.34
N LEU A 23 0.95 16.32 3.24
CA LEU A 23 1.91 15.41 2.60
C LEU A 23 2.13 15.80 1.12
N LEU A 24 1.05 15.97 0.36
CA LEU A 24 1.14 16.32 -1.05
C LEU A 24 1.73 17.71 -1.29
N LEU A 25 1.36 18.71 -0.48
CA LEU A 25 1.98 20.03 -0.53
C LEU A 25 3.49 19.97 -0.24
N SER A 26 3.93 19.02 0.58
CA SER A 26 5.35 18.81 0.89
C SER A 26 6.13 18.11 -0.24
N LEU A 27 5.44 17.41 -1.15
CA LEU A 27 6.06 16.71 -2.28
C LEU A 27 6.34 17.63 -3.48
N GLY A 28 5.74 18.82 -3.52
CA GLY A 28 5.79 19.73 -4.65
C GLY A 28 4.80 19.39 -5.76
N GLU A 29 4.58 20.35 -6.66
CA GLU A 29 3.53 20.31 -7.69
C GLU A 29 3.62 19.08 -8.59
N ASP A 30 4.80 18.80 -9.14
CA ASP A 30 5.00 17.70 -10.09
C ASP A 30 4.63 16.34 -9.47
N ASN A 31 5.20 16.03 -8.30
CA ASN A 31 4.97 14.76 -7.60
C ASN A 31 3.54 14.64 -7.09
N ALA A 32 2.96 15.73 -6.57
CA ALA A 32 1.57 15.72 -6.15
C ALA A 32 0.62 15.46 -7.32
N SER A 33 0.91 16.02 -8.50
CA SER A 33 0.12 15.80 -9.71
C SER A 33 0.11 14.32 -10.14
N GLU A 34 1.24 13.63 -10.06
CA GLU A 34 1.33 12.20 -10.37
C GLU A 34 0.46 11.37 -9.41
N VAL A 35 0.46 11.69 -8.12
CA VAL A 35 -0.41 11.00 -7.16
C VAL A 35 -1.89 11.25 -7.46
N LEU A 36 -2.28 12.49 -7.76
CA LEU A 36 -3.68 12.85 -8.05
C LEU A 36 -4.24 12.13 -9.29
N LYS A 37 -3.40 11.79 -10.28
CA LYS A 37 -3.83 11.02 -11.47
C LYS A 37 -4.37 9.63 -11.13
N HIS A 38 -4.02 9.08 -9.97
CA HIS A 38 -4.48 7.77 -9.52
C HIS A 38 -5.76 7.82 -8.67
N MET A 39 -6.36 8.99 -8.48
CA MET A 39 -7.51 9.20 -7.61
C MET A 39 -8.80 9.45 -8.41
N GLY A 40 -9.94 9.09 -7.82
CA GLY A 40 -11.26 9.37 -8.40
C GLY A 40 -11.65 10.86 -8.27
N PRO A 41 -12.56 11.37 -9.13
CA PRO A 41 -12.94 12.79 -9.13
C PRO A 41 -13.38 13.35 -7.77
N LYS A 42 -14.14 12.56 -7.00
CA LYS A 42 -14.61 12.95 -5.66
C LYS A 42 -13.47 13.07 -4.66
N GLU A 43 -12.47 12.22 -4.76
CA GLU A 43 -11.31 12.21 -3.86
C GLU A 43 -10.39 13.40 -4.16
N VAL A 44 -10.14 13.65 -5.45
CA VAL A 44 -9.40 14.83 -5.92
C VAL A 44 -10.08 16.12 -5.43
N GLN A 45 -11.41 16.21 -5.55
CA GLN A 45 -12.14 17.39 -5.08
C GLN A 45 -12.03 17.59 -3.56
N LYS A 46 -12.14 16.50 -2.79
CA LYS A 46 -12.02 16.55 -1.32
C LYS A 46 -10.62 17.00 -0.90
N LEU A 47 -9.60 16.48 -1.56
CA LEU A 47 -8.21 16.76 -1.27
C LEU A 47 -7.80 18.17 -1.73
N GLY A 48 -8.23 18.60 -2.91
CA GLY A 48 -8.01 19.94 -3.42
C GLY A 48 -8.68 21.01 -2.55
N THR A 49 -9.89 20.75 -2.05
CA THR A 49 -10.54 21.63 -1.07
C THR A 49 -9.69 21.76 0.19
N ALA A 50 -9.22 20.64 0.74
CA ALA A 50 -8.38 20.64 1.94
C ALA A 50 -7.06 21.41 1.73
N MET A 51 -6.40 21.19 0.59
CA MET A 51 -5.18 21.93 0.22
C MET A 51 -5.42 23.45 0.15
N ALA A 52 -6.56 23.88 -0.39
CA ALA A 52 -6.90 25.29 -0.51
C ALA A 52 -7.28 25.94 0.84
N THR A 53 -7.87 25.16 1.76
CA THR A 53 -8.31 25.66 3.08
C THR A 53 -7.23 25.59 4.14
N LEU A 54 -6.16 24.80 3.93
CA LEU A 54 -5.07 24.67 4.88
C LEU A 54 -4.33 26.00 5.02
N SER A 55 -4.49 26.63 6.18
CA SER A 55 -3.77 27.83 6.59
C SER A 55 -2.94 27.54 7.84
N ASN A 56 -1.79 28.20 7.97
CA ASN A 56 -0.90 28.07 9.14
C ASN A 56 -0.35 26.66 9.41
N VAL A 57 0.13 26.00 8.35
CA VAL A 57 0.83 24.72 8.49
C VAL A 57 2.22 24.95 9.14
N SER A 58 2.39 24.52 10.39
CA SER A 58 3.67 24.63 11.10
C SER A 58 4.67 23.57 10.61
N ARG A 59 5.98 23.86 10.75
CA ARG A 59 7.03 22.87 10.46
C ARG A 59 6.89 21.59 11.27
N ASP A 60 6.48 21.72 12.54
CA ASP A 60 6.27 20.59 13.43
C ASP A 60 5.14 19.68 12.93
N MET A 61 4.06 20.27 12.40
CA MET A 61 2.95 19.51 11.83
C MET A 61 3.37 18.79 10.53
N VAL A 62 4.15 19.44 9.67
CA VAL A 62 4.71 18.77 8.47
C VAL A 62 5.60 17.60 8.88
N GLY A 63 6.51 17.82 9.83
CA GLY A 63 7.40 16.77 10.34
C GLY A 63 6.64 15.59 10.93
N ALA A 64 5.60 15.86 11.71
CA ALA A 64 4.76 14.82 12.30
C ALA A 64 4.00 14.00 11.24
N VAL A 65 3.45 14.65 10.21
CA VAL A 65 2.74 13.98 9.11
C VAL A 65 3.70 13.11 8.28
N LEU A 66 4.89 13.61 7.97
CA LEU A 66 5.91 12.86 7.24
C LEU A 66 6.41 11.65 8.05
N GLN A 67 6.67 11.83 9.35
CA GLN A 67 7.11 10.73 10.22
C GLN A 67 6.05 9.63 10.30
N ASP A 68 4.77 10.00 10.45
CA ASP A 68 3.66 9.05 10.45
C ASP A 68 3.54 8.33 9.10
N PHE A 69 3.68 9.05 7.99
CA PHE A 69 3.65 8.45 6.66
C PHE A 69 4.77 7.43 6.49
N VAL A 70 6.01 7.79 6.82
CA VAL A 70 7.17 6.89 6.76
C VAL A 70 6.94 5.67 7.66
N THR A 71 6.47 5.87 8.89
CA THR A 71 6.19 4.77 9.83
C THR A 71 5.09 3.84 9.28
N THR A 72 4.03 4.41 8.70
CA THR A 72 2.93 3.64 8.10
C THR A 72 3.41 2.85 6.89
N VAL A 73 4.17 3.49 6.00
CA VAL A 73 4.77 2.84 4.84
C VAL A 73 5.74 1.75 5.29
N GLN A 74 6.60 2.00 6.29
CA GLN A 74 7.50 1.00 6.88
C GLN A 74 6.74 -0.20 7.43
N ASN A 75 5.63 0.01 8.13
CA ASN A 75 4.79 -1.09 8.63
C ASN A 75 4.10 -1.88 7.50
N GLN A 76 3.88 -1.26 6.34
CA GLN A 76 3.37 -1.94 5.15
C GLN A 76 4.49 -2.57 4.28
N THR A 77 5.71 -2.01 4.33
CA THR A 77 6.86 -2.40 3.50
C THR A 77 7.81 -3.37 4.17
N ALA A 78 7.87 -3.45 5.51
CA ALA A 78 8.86 -4.26 6.24
C ALA A 78 8.79 -5.77 5.93
N LEU A 79 7.68 -6.26 5.37
CA LEU A 79 7.52 -7.67 4.95
C LEU A 79 6.88 -7.84 3.55
N GLY A 80 6.54 -6.74 2.86
CA GLY A 80 5.64 -6.79 1.68
C GLY A 80 6.24 -6.30 0.36
N ILE A 81 7.10 -5.28 0.38
CA ILE A 81 7.65 -4.67 -0.85
C ILE A 81 9.16 -4.93 -0.86
N GLY A 82 9.63 -5.74 -1.82
CA GLY A 82 11.04 -6.18 -1.89
C GLY A 82 11.37 -7.43 -1.07
N ALA A 83 10.40 -8.00 -0.33
CA ALA A 83 10.55 -9.27 0.37
C ALA A 83 10.84 -10.42 -0.61
N ASP A 84 10.26 -10.39 -1.81
CA ASP A 84 10.49 -11.39 -2.85
C ASP A 84 11.94 -11.36 -3.34
N ASP A 85 12.52 -10.17 -3.53
CA ASP A 85 13.92 -9.99 -3.92
C ASP A 85 14.88 -10.34 -2.79
N TYR A 86 14.53 -9.99 -1.55
CA TYR A 86 15.29 -10.39 -0.37
C TYR A 86 15.29 -11.92 -0.19
N ILE A 87 14.13 -12.57 -0.26
CA ILE A 87 13.98 -14.04 -0.17
C ILE A 87 14.71 -14.70 -1.34
N ARG A 88 14.60 -14.17 -2.55
CA ARG A 88 15.37 -14.62 -3.72
C ARG A 88 16.86 -14.57 -3.44
N ASN A 89 17.38 -13.45 -2.95
CA ASN A 89 18.80 -13.29 -2.64
C ASN A 89 19.27 -14.24 -1.52
N VAL A 90 18.47 -14.39 -0.46
CA VAL A 90 18.76 -15.32 0.65
C VAL A 90 18.80 -16.77 0.15
N LEU A 91 17.82 -17.20 -0.65
CA LEU A 91 17.74 -18.56 -1.17
C LEU A 91 18.85 -18.86 -2.20
N VAL A 92 19.18 -17.89 -3.07
CA VAL A 92 20.31 -18.01 -4.00
C VAL A 92 21.63 -18.14 -3.24
N ASN A 93 21.84 -17.32 -2.20
CA ASN A 93 23.06 -17.40 -1.39
C ASN A 93 23.16 -18.70 -0.57
N ALA A 94 22.03 -19.23 -0.10
CA ALA A 94 22.00 -20.45 0.72
C ALA A 94 22.07 -21.75 -0.10
N LEU A 95 21.50 -21.77 -1.30
CA LEU A 95 21.29 -23.00 -2.09
C LEU A 95 22.06 -23.03 -3.43
N GLY A 96 22.56 -21.88 -3.89
CA GLY A 96 23.07 -21.69 -5.24
C GLY A 96 21.94 -21.42 -6.24
N ALA A 97 22.24 -20.63 -7.28
CA ALA A 97 21.26 -20.14 -8.26
C ALA A 97 20.42 -21.26 -8.91
N ASP A 98 21.05 -22.39 -9.27
CA ASP A 98 20.41 -23.53 -9.95
C ASP A 98 19.35 -24.22 -9.07
N LYS A 99 19.60 -24.34 -7.76
CA LYS A 99 18.67 -24.99 -6.82
C LYS A 99 17.64 -24.00 -6.27
N ALA A 100 18.01 -22.73 -6.15
CA ALA A 100 17.15 -21.69 -5.62
C ALA A 100 15.98 -21.40 -6.56
N GLY A 101 16.18 -21.41 -7.89
CA GLY A 101 15.15 -21.09 -8.88
C GLY A 101 13.85 -21.87 -8.67
N GLY A 102 13.91 -23.21 -8.63
CA GLY A 102 12.72 -24.04 -8.46
C GLY A 102 12.03 -23.90 -7.09
N VAL A 103 12.78 -23.54 -6.04
CA VAL A 103 12.25 -23.30 -4.69
C VAL A 103 11.59 -21.92 -4.60
N ILE A 104 12.25 -20.91 -5.16
CA ILE A 104 11.74 -19.53 -5.28
C ILE A 104 10.44 -19.54 -6.07
N ASP A 105 10.40 -20.24 -7.21
CA ASP A 105 9.21 -20.32 -8.05
C ASP A 105 8.05 -20.97 -7.28
N ARG A 106 8.31 -22.05 -6.53
CA ARG A 106 7.26 -22.70 -5.71
C ARG A 106 6.75 -21.81 -4.57
N ILE A 107 7.62 -21.02 -3.95
CA ILE A 107 7.27 -20.14 -2.82
C ILE A 107 6.57 -18.86 -3.29
N LEU A 108 7.04 -18.25 -4.38
CA LEU A 108 6.52 -16.98 -4.91
C LEU A 108 5.29 -17.19 -5.82
N LEU A 109 5.29 -18.21 -6.69
CA LEU A 109 4.12 -18.55 -7.53
C LEU A 109 3.07 -19.37 -6.76
N GLY A 110 3.43 -20.02 -5.64
CA GLY A 110 2.46 -20.64 -4.73
C GLY A 110 1.47 -19.65 -4.10
N LYS A 111 1.77 -18.35 -4.13
CA LYS A 111 0.85 -17.26 -3.80
C LYS A 111 -0.12 -16.88 -4.94
N ASN A 112 -0.23 -17.68 -6.02
CA ASN A 112 -1.19 -17.47 -7.11
C ASN A 112 -2.66 -17.82 -6.74
N SER A 113 -3.13 -17.39 -5.57
CA SER A 113 -4.57 -17.13 -5.36
C SER A 113 -5.07 -15.93 -6.19
N LYS A 114 -4.23 -15.34 -7.05
CA LYS A 114 -4.58 -14.25 -7.97
C LYS A 114 -5.79 -14.56 -8.86
N GLY A 115 -6.03 -15.83 -9.20
CA GLY A 115 -7.25 -16.24 -9.91
C GLY A 115 -8.53 -16.01 -9.09
N LEU A 116 -8.49 -16.27 -7.78
CA LEU A 116 -9.60 -16.02 -6.85
C LEU A 116 -9.78 -14.54 -6.51
N GLU A 117 -8.70 -13.77 -6.43
CA GLU A 117 -8.80 -12.32 -6.23
C GLU A 117 -9.38 -11.61 -7.46
N GLN A 118 -9.15 -12.09 -8.68
CA GLN A 118 -9.83 -11.57 -9.88
C GLN A 118 -11.33 -11.85 -9.85
N LEU A 119 -11.77 -13.01 -9.33
CA LEU A 119 -13.19 -13.34 -9.18
C LEU A 119 -13.92 -12.37 -8.24
N LYS A 120 -13.25 -11.73 -7.26
CA LYS A 120 -13.88 -10.75 -6.37
C LYS A 120 -14.38 -9.49 -7.07
N TRP A 121 -13.80 -9.17 -8.23
CA TRP A 121 -14.10 -7.95 -8.99
C TRP A 121 -14.86 -8.22 -10.30
N MET A 122 -15.20 -9.49 -10.56
CA MET A 122 -15.96 -9.92 -11.74
C MET A 122 -17.47 -9.87 -11.48
N ASP A 123 -18.25 -9.60 -12.53
CA ASP A 123 -19.71 -9.59 -12.41
C ASP A 123 -20.22 -11.02 -12.08
N PRO A 124 -21.14 -11.18 -11.10
CA PRO A 124 -21.63 -12.49 -10.67
C PRO A 124 -22.18 -13.37 -11.80
N ARG A 125 -22.72 -12.78 -12.87
CA ARG A 125 -23.25 -13.55 -14.02
C ARG A 125 -22.13 -14.13 -14.88
N GLN A 126 -20.99 -13.44 -14.97
CA GLN A 126 -19.80 -13.94 -15.67
C GLN A 126 -19.14 -15.08 -14.90
N ILE A 127 -19.13 -14.99 -13.57
CA ILE A 127 -18.67 -16.07 -12.69
C ILE A 127 -19.58 -17.30 -12.83
N ALA A 128 -20.90 -17.10 -12.87
CA ALA A 128 -21.86 -18.19 -13.02
C ALA A 128 -21.69 -18.97 -14.33
N GLU A 129 -21.44 -18.29 -15.46
CA GLU A 129 -21.18 -18.97 -16.74
C GLU A 129 -19.84 -19.72 -16.77
N LEU A 130 -18.81 -19.20 -16.08
CA LEU A 130 -17.53 -19.90 -15.94
C LEU A 130 -17.67 -21.21 -15.15
N ILE A 131 -18.48 -21.21 -14.08
CA ILE A 131 -18.67 -22.38 -13.22
C ILE A 131 -19.68 -23.37 -13.83
N ARG A 132 -20.61 -22.92 -14.67
CA ARG A 132 -21.65 -23.77 -15.30
C ARG A 132 -21.09 -24.88 -16.20
N LEU A 133 -19.86 -24.72 -16.68
CA LEU A 133 -19.17 -25.68 -17.55
C LEU A 133 -18.21 -26.61 -16.80
N GLU A 134 -18.03 -26.40 -15.49
CA GLU A 134 -17.13 -27.19 -14.65
C GLU A 134 -17.79 -28.46 -14.11
N HIS A 135 -16.98 -29.47 -13.80
CA HIS A 135 -17.47 -30.75 -13.29
C HIS A 135 -18.04 -30.56 -11.85
N PRO A 136 -19.11 -31.26 -11.43
CA PRO A 136 -19.74 -31.09 -10.11
C PRO A 136 -18.78 -31.18 -8.91
N GLN A 137 -17.65 -31.86 -9.07
CA GLN A 137 -16.61 -32.02 -8.05
C GLN A 137 -15.74 -30.77 -7.83
N ILE A 138 -15.75 -29.81 -8.77
CA ILE A 138 -15.01 -28.54 -8.73
C ILE A 138 -15.87 -27.42 -8.11
N ILE A 139 -17.20 -27.59 -8.09
CA ILE A 139 -18.18 -26.58 -7.68
C ILE A 139 -18.50 -26.66 -6.17
N ALA A 140 -18.29 -27.82 -5.54
CA ALA A 140 -18.68 -28.13 -4.16
C ALA A 140 -17.65 -27.71 -3.10
#